data_AF-A0A1J5I2Q9-F1
#
_entry.id   AF-A0A1J5I2Q9-F1
#
_cell.length_a   1.000
_cell.length_b   1.000
_cell.length_c   1.000
_cell.angle_alpha   90.00
_cell.angle_beta   90.00
_cell.angle_gamma   90.00
#
_symmetry.space_group_name_H-M   'P 1'
#
loop_
_entity.id
_entity.type
_entity.pdbx_description
1 polymer ?
#
loop_
_entity_poly.entity_id
_entity_poly.type
_entity_poly.pdbx_seq_one_letter_code
_entity_poly.pdbx_strand_id
1 'polypeptide(L)'
;MDINDIAYSLSKVCRFAGHCREFYSVIQHSLLVEEICKTSKLEALLHDAPEAYITDMPRPIKWYIDGSKYSLLEHSISLVVADALGITYPYPPEVKVADNISLAAEASVLIKNYDPEEWGLTEFMDEAAKYTCKIKDGSSNMKKTAKKFLARWSQLTVGG
;
A
#
# COMPACT_ATOMS: atom_id res chain seq x y z
N MET A 1 11.81 14.19 3.38
CA MET A 1 10.71 13.56 4.13
C MET A 1 11.30 12.58 5.13
N ASP A 2 10.72 12.45 6.32
CA ASP A 2 11.21 11.54 7.37
C ASP A 2 10.42 10.22 7.34
N ILE A 3 11.12 9.10 7.31
CA ILE A 3 10.53 7.77 7.34
C ILE A 3 9.72 7.50 8.62
N ASN A 4 10.09 8.09 9.75
CA ASN A 4 9.37 7.94 11.01
C ASN A 4 8.01 8.62 10.97
N ASP A 5 7.94 9.80 10.33
CA ASP A 5 6.69 10.53 10.13
C ASP A 5 5.75 9.77 9.18
N ILE A 6 6.28 9.29 8.05
CA ILE A 6 5.55 8.44 7.10
C ILE A 6 4.99 7.20 7.81
N ALA A 7 5.84 6.47 8.54
CA ALA A 7 5.42 5.26 9.25
C ALA A 7 4.35 5.56 10.32
N TYR A 8 4.47 6.70 11.01
CA TYR A 8 3.48 7.13 12.00
C TYR A 8 2.14 7.45 11.35
N SER A 9 2.14 8.25 10.28
CA SER A 9 0.93 8.63 9.53
C SER A 9 0.25 7.39 8.93
N LEU A 10 0.97 6.61 8.13
CA LEU A 10 0.41 5.43 7.43
C LEU A 10 -0.07 4.33 8.38
N SER A 11 0.45 4.26 9.60
CA SER A 11 -0.08 3.31 10.61
C SER A 11 -1.50 3.65 11.08
N LYS A 12 -1.99 4.85 10.79
CA LYS A 12 -3.31 5.36 11.17
C LYS A 12 -4.24 5.60 9.99
N VAL A 13 -3.69 5.79 8.78
CA VAL A 13 -4.50 5.92 7.56
C VAL A 13 -5.18 4.57 7.31
N CYS A 14 -6.51 4.56 7.41
CA CYS A 14 -7.31 3.37 7.16
C CYS A 14 -7.51 3.19 5.66
N ARG A 15 -7.28 1.98 5.15
CA ARG A 15 -7.56 1.63 3.76
C ARG A 15 -9.05 1.71 3.46
N PHE A 16 -9.37 1.80 2.18
CA PHE A 16 -10.74 1.75 1.66
C PHE A 16 -11.65 2.85 2.24
N ALA A 17 -11.06 4.00 2.58
CA ALA A 17 -11.73 5.11 3.26
C ALA A 17 -12.54 4.67 4.50
N GLY A 18 -12.06 3.65 5.23
CA GLY A 18 -12.71 3.13 6.43
C GLY A 18 -13.88 2.18 6.20
N HIS A 19 -14.17 1.76 4.96
CA HIS A 19 -15.24 0.79 4.64
C HIS A 19 -14.85 -0.67 4.90
N CYS A 20 -13.75 -0.88 5.62
CA CYS A 20 -13.30 -2.19 6.07
C CYS A 20 -14.23 -2.73 7.16
N ARG A 21 -14.45 -4.04 7.19
CA ARG A 21 -15.07 -4.75 8.32
C ARG A 21 -14.32 -4.52 9.63
N GLU A 22 -12.99 -4.45 9.53
CA GLU A 22 -12.06 -4.22 10.64
C GLU A 22 -10.98 -3.22 10.22
N PHE A 23 -10.41 -2.48 11.17
CA PHE A 23 -9.35 -1.52 10.86
C PHE A 23 -8.16 -2.20 10.16
N TYR A 24 -7.82 -1.68 8.99
CA TYR A 24 -6.67 -2.12 8.20
C TYR A 24 -5.96 -0.89 7.66
N SER A 25 -4.71 -0.71 8.07
CA SER A 25 -3.93 0.49 7.76
C SER A 25 -3.15 0.36 6.47
N VAL A 26 -2.84 1.50 5.83
CA VAL A 26 -1.95 1.56 4.65
C VAL A 26 -0.62 0.89 4.93
N ILE A 27 -0.07 1.03 6.15
CA ILE A 27 1.22 0.40 6.46
C ILE A 27 1.14 -1.14 6.52
N GLN A 28 -0.02 -1.73 6.80
CA GLN A 28 -0.22 -3.18 6.72
C GLN A 28 -0.24 -3.63 5.26
N HIS A 29 -0.90 -2.86 4.41
CA HIS A 29 -0.89 -3.05 2.97
C HIS A 29 0.54 -2.98 2.42
N SER A 30 1.31 -1.93 2.71
CA SER A 30 2.68 -1.79 2.18
C SER A 30 3.61 -2.94 2.61
N LEU A 31 3.43 -3.48 3.83
CA LEU A 31 4.15 -4.66 4.28
C LEU A 31 3.78 -5.93 3.50
N LEU A 32 2.50 -6.09 3.15
CA LEU A 32 2.03 -7.22 2.35
C LEU A 32 2.49 -7.10 0.89
N VAL A 33 2.45 -5.89 0.32
CA VAL A 33 2.99 -5.60 -1.01
C VAL A 33 4.49 -5.88 -1.07
N GLU A 34 5.26 -5.48 -0.04
CA GLU A 34 6.66 -5.87 0.07
C GLU A 34 6.83 -7.40 0.12
N GLU A 35 6.03 -8.12 0.92
CA GLU A 35 6.11 -9.59 1.00
C GLU A 35 5.84 -10.27 -0.36
N ILE A 36 4.85 -9.76 -1.12
CA ILE A 36 4.46 -10.29 -2.45
C ILE A 36 5.50 -9.94 -3.52
N CYS A 37 6.02 -8.72 -3.54
CA CYS A 37 7.00 -8.30 -4.53
C CYS A 37 8.30 -9.08 -4.36
N LYS A 38 8.93 -9.58 -5.43
CA LYS A 38 10.11 -10.45 -5.32
C LYS A 38 11.44 -9.70 -5.44
N THR A 39 11.48 -8.66 -6.28
CA THR A 39 12.72 -7.98 -6.70
C THR A 39 12.80 -6.57 -6.11
N SER A 40 11.84 -5.72 -6.44
CA SER A 40 11.82 -4.29 -6.07
C SER A 40 11.22 -4.08 -4.68
N LYS A 41 11.83 -4.71 -3.67
CA LYS A 41 11.34 -4.77 -2.28
C LYS A 41 11.21 -3.41 -1.61
N LEU A 42 12.18 -2.51 -1.83
CA LEU A 42 12.20 -1.20 -1.19
C LEU A 42 11.13 -0.28 -1.80
N GLU A 43 11.02 -0.26 -3.13
CA GLU A 43 9.93 0.42 -3.84
C GLU A 43 8.57 -0.14 -3.43
N ALA A 44 8.43 -1.47 -3.33
CA ALA A 44 7.21 -2.11 -2.87
C ALA A 44 6.83 -1.73 -1.43
N LEU A 45 7.80 -1.58 -0.54
CA LEU A 45 7.53 -1.12 0.84
C LEU A 45 7.11 0.35 0.88
N LEU A 46 7.61 1.18 -0.04
CA LEU A 46 7.46 2.65 0.00
C LEU A 46 6.50 3.21 -1.05
N HIS A 47 5.84 2.38 -1.85
CA HIS A 47 4.99 2.84 -2.96
C HIS A 47 3.84 3.76 -2.51
N ASP A 48 3.27 3.51 -1.32
CA ASP A 48 2.21 4.32 -0.70
C ASP A 48 2.72 5.39 0.26
N ALA A 49 4.04 5.61 0.37
CA ALA A 49 4.59 6.70 1.19
C ALA A 49 4.01 8.10 0.88
N PRO A 50 3.66 8.45 -0.38
CA PRO A 50 2.95 9.69 -0.68
C PRO A 50 1.62 9.87 0.09
N GLU A 51 0.90 8.78 0.37
CA GLU A 51 -0.41 8.81 1.04
C GLU A 51 -0.33 9.32 2.49
N ALA A 52 0.87 9.37 3.08
CA ALA A 52 1.09 10.02 4.37
C ALA A 52 0.72 11.51 4.36
N TYR A 53 0.76 12.15 3.18
CA TYR A 53 0.55 13.59 3.00
C TYR A 53 -0.74 13.93 2.23
N ILE A 54 -1.21 13.03 1.36
CA ILE A 54 -2.42 13.24 0.55
C ILE A 54 -3.56 12.27 0.83
N THR A 55 -3.41 11.39 1.83
CA THR A 55 -4.36 10.35 2.23
C THR A 55 -4.55 9.22 1.21
N ASP A 56 -5.01 8.06 1.69
CA ASP A 56 -5.42 6.93 0.83
C ASP A 56 -6.73 7.29 0.14
N MET A 57 -6.79 7.03 -1.16
CA MET A 57 -8.01 7.14 -1.92
C MET A 57 -8.39 5.80 -2.53
N PRO A 58 -9.61 5.28 -2.27
CA PRO A 58 -10.06 4.03 -2.85
C PRO A 58 -9.96 4.01 -4.38
N ARG A 59 -9.52 2.88 -4.93
CA ARG A 59 -9.30 2.68 -6.38
C ARG A 59 -10.49 3.10 -7.27
N PRO A 60 -11.76 2.79 -6.95
CA PRO A 60 -12.88 3.22 -7.79
C PRO A 60 -12.98 4.74 -7.93
N ILE A 61 -12.63 5.51 -6.89
CA ILE A 61 -12.63 6.97 -6.94
C ILE A 61 -11.50 7.47 -7.84
N LYS A 62 -10.31 6.85 -7.75
CA LYS A 62 -9.15 7.22 -8.58
C LYS A 62 -9.48 7.18 -10.09
N TRP A 63 -10.35 6.29 -10.55
CA TRP A 63 -10.77 6.23 -11.96
C TRP A 63 -11.55 7.46 -12.44
N TYR A 64 -12.38 8.05 -11.57
CA TYR A 64 -13.17 9.23 -11.93
C TYR A 64 -12.35 10.52 -11.91
N ILE A 65 -11.19 10.51 -11.24
CA ILE A 65 -10.34 11.68 -11.06
C ILE A 65 -8.97 11.53 -11.73
N ASP A 66 -8.78 10.50 -12.56
CA ASP A 66 -7.55 10.35 -13.31
C ASP A 66 -7.33 11.55 -14.26
N GLY A 67 -6.08 11.95 -14.43
CA GLY A 67 -5.71 13.19 -15.14
C GLY A 67 -6.13 14.49 -14.43
N SER A 68 -6.70 14.45 -13.22
CA SER A 68 -7.03 15.65 -12.45
C SER A 68 -5.81 16.28 -11.76
N LYS A 69 -6.02 17.43 -11.10
CA LYS A 69 -4.98 18.03 -10.24
C LYS A 69 -4.55 17.11 -9.09
N TYR A 70 -5.38 16.16 -8.68
CA TYR A 70 -5.04 15.20 -7.64
C TYR A 70 -3.97 14.21 -8.13
N SER A 71 -4.12 13.64 -9.32
CA SER A 71 -3.13 12.69 -9.86
C SER A 71 -1.78 13.37 -10.14
N LEU A 72 -1.80 14.63 -10.58
CA LEU A 72 -0.59 15.45 -10.72
C LEU A 72 0.09 15.73 -9.36
N LEU A 73 -0.71 15.94 -8.31
CA LEU A 73 -0.20 16.13 -6.95
C LEU A 73 0.41 14.84 -6.39
N GLU A 74 -0.27 13.70 -6.56
CA GLU A 74 0.24 12.36 -6.20
C GLU A 74 1.58 12.10 -6.88
N HIS A 75 1.68 12.33 -8.19
CA HIS A 75 2.93 12.23 -8.94
C HIS A 75 4.04 13.14 -8.39
N SER A 76 3.72 14.41 -8.09
CA SER A 76 4.69 15.38 -7.57
C SER A 76 5.23 14.97 -6.21
N ILE A 77 4.36 14.44 -5.34
CA ILE A 77 4.76 13.96 -4.01
C ILE A 77 5.57 12.67 -4.12
N SER A 78 5.21 11.75 -5.02
CA SER A 78 6.01 10.55 -5.30
C SER A 78 7.44 10.88 -5.71
N LEU A 79 7.66 11.90 -6.54
CA LEU A 79 9.00 12.37 -6.91
C LEU A 79 9.80 12.86 -5.68
N VAL A 80 9.17 13.64 -4.79
CA VAL A 80 9.82 14.15 -3.58
C VAL A 80 10.12 13.04 -2.58
N VAL A 81 9.21 12.08 -2.42
CA VAL A 81 9.43 10.86 -1.61
C VAL A 81 10.60 10.08 -2.18
N ALA A 82 10.64 9.88 -3.50
CA ALA A 82 11.65 9.10 -4.18
C ALA A 82 13.06 9.68 -3.98
N ASP A 83 13.21 10.98 -4.17
CA ASP A 83 14.45 11.70 -3.91
C ASP A 83 14.86 11.62 -2.43
N ALA A 84 13.91 11.85 -1.51
CA ALA A 84 14.20 11.87 -0.08
C ALA A 84 14.58 10.50 0.51
N LEU A 85 14.03 9.41 -0.03
CA LEU A 85 14.23 8.04 0.49
C LEU A 85 15.11 7.17 -0.40
N GLY A 86 15.61 7.70 -1.52
CA GLY A 86 16.52 6.99 -2.42
C GLY A 86 15.87 5.80 -3.14
N ILE A 87 14.62 5.93 -3.56
CA ILE A 87 13.89 4.88 -4.31
C ILE A 87 13.63 5.27 -5.76
N THR A 88 13.40 4.28 -6.61
CA THR A 88 13.09 4.52 -8.03
C THR A 88 11.63 4.97 -8.20
N TYR A 89 11.41 6.04 -8.99
CA TYR A 89 10.10 6.45 -9.47
C TYR A 89 10.18 6.92 -10.93
N PRO A 90 9.27 6.52 -11.85
CA PRO A 90 8.13 5.62 -11.66
C PRO A 90 8.52 4.23 -11.13
N TYR A 91 7.64 3.65 -10.31
CA TYR A 91 7.93 2.35 -9.68
C TYR A 91 8.06 1.23 -10.72
N PRO A 92 8.95 0.25 -10.49
CA PRO A 92 9.05 -0.93 -11.35
C PRO A 92 7.70 -1.66 -11.50
N PRO A 93 7.37 -2.21 -12.68
CA PRO A 93 6.06 -2.81 -12.96
C PRO A 93 5.64 -3.92 -11.97
N GLU A 94 6.60 -4.68 -11.45
CA GLU A 94 6.33 -5.74 -10.46
C GLU A 94 5.77 -5.20 -9.14
N VAL A 95 6.03 -3.93 -8.79
CA VAL A 95 5.45 -3.29 -7.61
C VAL A 95 3.96 -3.13 -7.83
N LYS A 96 3.54 -2.71 -9.03
CA LYS A 96 2.12 -2.56 -9.35
C LYS A 96 1.38 -3.89 -9.38
N VAL A 97 2.05 -4.95 -9.86
CA VAL A 97 1.51 -6.31 -9.80
C VAL A 97 1.32 -6.76 -8.35
N ALA A 98 2.31 -6.55 -7.49
CA ALA A 98 2.23 -6.90 -6.07
C ALA A 98 1.15 -6.11 -5.32
N ASP A 99 1.03 -4.81 -5.59
CA ASP A 99 -0.04 -3.94 -5.10
C ASP A 99 -1.42 -4.49 -5.47
N ASN A 100 -1.66 -4.79 -6.76
CA ASN A 100 -2.94 -5.36 -7.20
C ASN A 100 -3.28 -6.72 -6.55
N ILE A 101 -2.29 -7.60 -6.36
CA ILE A 101 -2.50 -8.88 -5.65
C ILE A 101 -2.88 -8.62 -4.18
N SER A 102 -2.18 -7.71 -3.52
CA SER A 102 -2.47 -7.32 -2.13
C SER A 102 -3.86 -6.73 -2.00
N LEU A 103 -4.21 -5.77 -2.87
CA LEU A 103 -5.52 -5.13 -2.92
C LEU A 103 -6.66 -6.12 -3.14
N ALA A 104 -6.48 -7.09 -4.06
CA ALA A 104 -7.47 -8.14 -4.31
C ALA A 104 -7.67 -9.04 -3.08
N ALA A 105 -6.58 -9.42 -2.41
CA ALA A 105 -6.65 -10.22 -1.19
C ALA A 105 -7.38 -9.44 -0.09
N GLU A 106 -6.98 -8.19 0.14
CA GLU A 106 -7.53 -7.29 1.14
C GLU A 106 -9.02 -7.03 0.93
N ALA A 107 -9.40 -6.65 -0.27
CA ALA A 107 -10.79 -6.34 -0.60
C ALA A 107 -11.69 -7.57 -0.43
N SER A 108 -11.21 -8.77 -0.81
CA SER A 108 -11.97 -10.02 -0.65
C SER A 108 -12.30 -10.38 0.80
N VAL A 109 -11.44 -9.96 1.75
CA VAL A 109 -11.60 -10.25 3.18
C VAL A 109 -12.32 -9.10 3.89
N LEU A 110 -11.94 -7.87 3.59
CA LEU A 110 -12.29 -6.69 4.37
C LEU A 110 -13.51 -5.93 3.85
N ILE A 111 -13.87 -6.05 2.56
CA ILE A 111 -14.98 -5.31 1.98
C ILE A 111 -16.23 -6.19 1.91
N LYS A 112 -17.38 -5.62 2.28
CA LYS A 112 -18.67 -6.31 2.16
C LYS A 112 -19.17 -6.22 0.72
N ASN A 113 -19.68 -7.34 0.19
CA ASN A 113 -20.16 -7.44 -1.19
C ASN A 113 -19.11 -7.02 -2.23
N TYR A 114 -17.85 -7.37 -1.99
CA TYR A 114 -16.76 -7.12 -2.93
C TYR A 114 -16.99 -7.91 -4.23
N ASP A 115 -16.90 -7.21 -5.37
CA ASP A 115 -16.88 -7.78 -6.71
C ASP A 115 -15.54 -7.48 -7.38
N PRO A 116 -14.72 -8.50 -7.70
CA PRO A 116 -13.42 -8.30 -8.33
C PRO A 116 -13.51 -7.76 -9.76
N GLU A 117 -14.62 -7.97 -10.47
CA GLU A 117 -14.81 -7.44 -11.83
C GLU A 117 -14.99 -5.92 -11.79
N GLU A 118 -15.85 -5.43 -10.88
CA GLU A 118 -16.07 -3.99 -10.66
C GLU A 118 -14.80 -3.24 -10.25
N TRP A 119 -13.81 -3.94 -9.67
CA TRP A 119 -12.54 -3.37 -9.24
C TRP A 119 -11.40 -3.58 -10.23
N GLY A 120 -11.64 -4.30 -11.34
CA GLY A 120 -10.61 -4.65 -12.32
C GLY A 120 -9.50 -5.48 -11.69
N LEU A 121 -9.88 -6.48 -10.90
CA LEU A 121 -8.99 -7.33 -10.09
C LEU A 121 -9.15 -8.84 -10.35
N THR A 122 -10.06 -9.24 -11.24
CA THR A 122 -10.37 -10.66 -11.53
C THR A 122 -9.14 -11.50 -11.82
N GLU A 123 -8.18 -11.00 -12.61
CA GLU A 123 -6.96 -11.73 -12.98
C GLU A 123 -6.00 -11.98 -11.80
N PHE A 124 -6.12 -11.22 -10.71
CA PHE A 124 -5.25 -11.34 -9.54
C PHE A 124 -5.83 -12.27 -8.46
N MET A 125 -7.09 -12.69 -8.59
CA MET A 125 -7.81 -13.40 -7.52
C MET A 125 -7.18 -14.74 -7.13
N ASP A 126 -6.68 -15.50 -8.11
CA ASP A 126 -6.04 -16.80 -7.86
C ASP A 126 -4.74 -16.64 -7.04
N GLU A 127 -3.95 -15.62 -7.36
CA GLU A 127 -2.71 -15.33 -6.62
C GLU A 127 -3.04 -14.73 -5.25
N ALA A 128 -4.01 -13.80 -5.20
CA ALA A 128 -4.48 -13.14 -3.99
C ALA A 128 -4.98 -14.13 -2.94
N ALA A 129 -5.65 -15.21 -3.35
CA ALA A 129 -6.15 -16.25 -2.46
C ALA A 129 -5.06 -16.80 -1.51
N LYS A 130 -3.80 -16.87 -1.96
CA LYS A 130 -2.65 -17.36 -1.17
C LYS A 130 -2.31 -16.46 0.00
N TYR A 131 -2.66 -15.18 -0.07
CA TYR A 131 -2.32 -14.15 0.92
C TYR A 131 -3.49 -13.79 1.84
N THR A 132 -4.71 -14.28 1.56
CA THR A 132 -5.89 -13.98 2.39
C THR A 132 -5.72 -14.30 3.87
N CYS A 133 -5.04 -15.41 4.19
CA CYS A 133 -4.73 -15.81 5.56
C CYS A 133 -3.80 -14.85 6.33
N LYS A 134 -3.11 -13.95 5.62
CA LYS A 134 -2.21 -12.94 6.21
C LYS A 134 -2.97 -11.70 6.66
N ILE A 135 -4.18 -11.49 6.13
CA ILE A 135 -5.07 -10.39 6.51
C ILE A 135 -5.73 -10.79 7.83
N LYS A 136 -5.18 -10.27 8.93
CA LYS A 136 -5.70 -10.55 10.27
C LYS A 136 -6.79 -9.54 10.63
N ASP A 137 -7.85 -10.04 11.27
CA ASP A 137 -8.86 -9.21 11.93
C ASP A 137 -8.23 -8.30 13.00
N GLY A 138 -8.32 -6.99 12.73
CA GLY A 138 -8.57 -5.86 13.64
C GLY A 138 -7.68 -5.58 14.84
N SER A 139 -6.94 -6.53 15.39
CA SER A 139 -6.21 -6.39 16.67
C SER A 139 -4.75 -5.94 16.51
N SER A 140 -4.32 -5.61 15.29
CA SER A 140 -2.92 -5.27 15.05
C SER A 140 -2.59 -3.91 15.68
N ASN A 141 -1.77 -3.94 16.74
CA ASN A 141 -1.31 -2.74 17.42
C ASN A 141 -0.54 -1.84 16.43
N MET A 142 -1.10 -0.66 16.11
CA MET A 142 -0.52 0.31 15.15
C MET A 142 0.97 0.58 15.41
N LYS A 143 1.37 0.74 16.68
CA LYS A 143 2.78 0.94 17.07
C LYS A 143 3.65 -0.25 16.71
N LYS A 144 3.12 -1.48 16.88
CA LYS A 144 3.82 -2.71 16.50
C LYS A 144 3.98 -2.79 14.99
N THR A 145 2.96 -2.41 14.22
CA THR A 145 3.02 -2.45 12.75
C THR A 145 3.97 -1.38 12.20
N ALA A 146 3.93 -0.15 12.73
CA ALA A 146 4.91 0.90 12.40
C ALA A 146 6.35 0.46 12.70
N LYS A 147 6.57 -0.17 13.87
CA LYS A 147 7.90 -0.70 14.22
C LYS A 147 8.37 -1.79 13.24
N LYS A 148 7.47 -2.66 12.78
CA LYS A 148 7.81 -3.67 11.76
C LYS A 148 8.19 -3.04 10.42
N PHE A 149 7.42 -2.05 9.98
CA PHE A 149 7.69 -1.30 8.76
C PHE A 149 9.06 -0.64 8.81
N LEU A 150 9.38 0.08 9.88
CA LEU A 150 10.68 0.72 10.06
C LEU A 150 11.83 -0.30 10.13
N ALA A 151 11.61 -1.45 10.76
CA ALA A 151 12.59 -2.53 10.78
C ALA A 151 12.84 -3.11 9.38
N ARG A 152 11.79 -3.30 8.56
CA ARG A 152 11.94 -3.74 7.17
C ARG A 152 12.64 -2.70 6.31
N TRP A 153 12.28 -1.42 6.44
CA TRP A 153 12.96 -0.32 5.75
C TRP A 153 14.47 -0.32 6.07
N SER A 154 14.83 -0.37 7.35
CA SER A 154 16.25 -0.43 7.76
C SER A 154 16.99 -1.65 7.22
N GLN A 155 16.34 -2.81 7.11
CA GLN A 155 16.95 -4.01 6.54
C GLN A 155 17.21 -3.88 5.04
N LEU A 156 16.30 -3.22 4.32
CA LEU A 156 16.39 -3.04 2.87
C LEU A 156 17.34 -1.90 2.48
N THR A 157 17.61 -0.93 3.35
CA THR A 157 18.53 0.19 3.07
C THR A 157 19.96 -0.03 3.56
N VAL A 158 20.18 -0.86 4.59
CA VAL A 158 21.52 -1.12 5.16
C VAL A 158 22.20 -2.35 4.53
N GLY A 159 21.47 -3.15 3.76
CA GLY A 159 21.95 -4.40 3.17
C GLY A 159 22.14 -4.40 1.65
N GLY A 160 22.14 -3.22 1.00
CA GLY A 160 22.34 -3.04 -0.44
C GLY A 160 23.71 -2.47 -0.79
#